data_AF-W4QKM8-F1
#
_entry.id   AF-W4QKM8-F1
#
_cell.length_a   1.000
_cell.length_b   1.000
_cell.length_c   1.000
_cell.angle_alpha   90.00
_cell.angle_beta   90.00
_cell.angle_gamma   90.00
#
_symmetry.space_group_name_H-M   'P 1'
#
loop_
_entity.id
_entity.type
_entity.pdbx_description
1 polymer ?
#
loop_
_entity_poly.entity_id
_entity_poly.type
_entity_poly.pdbx_seq_one_letter_code
_entity_poly.pdbx_strand_id
1 'polypeptide(L)'
;MNARNEEMNVILSYIQDHLYEPVTLAQLANHISYSRYHFARMFKKATGLSPLYYVASLRLQKAKDLLLQTNLSVRDIGMEIGQQSLGTFTTRFTERVGVTPVQFRHSMKQVDEQLESLKQLENWEDTSQWSNPSLKVEGMIDSTHEFKGFVLVGLFAKPIPEGLPLYGTLLSRLGPFSFTNVKPGIYYLLATSIQWGMAAQDILLPHSTLRARVKQPIVISNDHMVQPQRMTLHPPLIDEPPIIISLPVLMNRFLQRK
;
A
#
# COMPACT_ATOMS: atom_id res chain seq x y z
N MET A 1 -4.59 11.10 25.31
CA MET A 1 -4.54 11.20 23.84
C MET A 1 -3.99 12.59 23.52
N ASN A 2 -3.03 12.73 22.60
CA ASN A 2 -2.40 14.04 22.31
C ASN A 2 -3.30 14.86 21.38
N ALA A 3 -3.52 16.16 21.66
CA ALA A 3 -4.37 17.05 20.85
C ALA A 3 -4.06 17.04 19.34
N ARG A 4 -2.78 16.87 18.96
CA ARG A 4 -2.35 16.69 17.55
C ARG A 4 -2.95 15.47 16.85
N ASN A 5 -3.22 14.40 17.59
CA ASN A 5 -3.84 13.21 17.02
C ASN A 5 -5.34 13.44 16.80
N GLU A 6 -5.98 14.25 17.64
CA GLU A 6 -7.40 14.61 17.48
C GLU A 6 -7.60 15.53 16.28
N GLU A 7 -6.77 16.58 16.13
CA GLU A 7 -6.78 17.44 14.94
C GLU A 7 -6.55 16.65 13.65
N MET A 8 -5.64 15.65 13.68
CA MET A 8 -5.39 14.76 12.56
C MET A 8 -6.62 13.92 12.20
N ASN A 9 -7.28 13.33 13.20
CA ASN A 9 -8.48 12.53 12.97
C ASN A 9 -9.61 13.37 12.38
N VAL A 10 -9.81 14.59 12.88
CA VAL A 10 -10.82 15.54 12.35
C VAL A 10 -10.56 15.83 10.88
N ILE A 11 -9.33 16.21 10.50
CA ILE A 11 -9.07 16.55 9.10
C ILE A 11 -9.12 15.32 8.16
N LEU A 12 -8.74 14.13 8.65
CA LEU A 12 -8.84 12.90 7.87
C LEU A 12 -10.30 12.49 7.66
N SER A 13 -11.16 12.63 8.68
CA SER A 13 -12.61 12.43 8.53
C SER A 13 -13.19 13.42 7.52
N TYR A 14 -12.87 14.71 7.66
CA TYR A 14 -13.31 15.74 6.73
C TYR A 14 -12.92 15.43 5.27
N ILE A 15 -11.70 14.95 5.05
CA ILE A 15 -11.23 14.52 3.71
C ILE A 15 -12.08 13.36 3.17
N GLN A 16 -12.41 12.38 4.00
CA GLN A 16 -13.22 11.23 3.59
C GLN A 16 -14.65 11.66 3.22
N ASP A 17 -15.25 12.55 4.01
CA ASP A 17 -16.61 13.04 3.80
C ASP A 17 -16.73 13.89 2.52
N HIS A 18 -15.68 14.64 2.16
CA HIS A 18 -15.67 15.56 1.01
C HIS A 18 -14.83 15.02 -0.16
N LEU A 19 -14.64 13.70 -0.25
CA LEU A 19 -13.69 13.09 -1.19
C LEU A 19 -14.00 13.40 -2.66
N TYR A 20 -15.28 13.58 -3.02
CA TYR A 20 -15.73 13.83 -4.40
C TYR A 20 -15.76 15.31 -4.77
N GLU A 21 -15.56 16.21 -3.82
CA GLU A 21 -15.61 17.65 -4.05
C GLU A 21 -14.24 18.22 -4.43
N PRO A 22 -14.15 19.40 -5.06
CA PRO A 22 -12.87 20.08 -5.24
C PRO A 22 -12.21 20.43 -3.89
N VAL A 23 -11.26 19.60 -3.44
CA VAL A 23 -10.50 19.81 -2.20
C VAL A 23 -9.19 20.52 -2.49
N THR A 24 -9.00 21.68 -1.87
CA THR A 24 -7.77 22.48 -1.94
C THR A 24 -6.99 22.46 -0.62
N LEU A 25 -5.68 22.70 -0.70
CA LEU A 25 -4.84 22.81 0.49
C LEU A 25 -5.29 23.95 1.42
N ALA A 26 -5.84 25.04 0.85
CA ALA A 26 -6.34 26.17 1.61
C ALA A 26 -7.57 25.80 2.44
N GLN A 27 -8.54 25.09 1.85
CA GLN A 27 -9.73 24.61 2.56
C GLN A 27 -9.34 23.68 3.72
N LEU A 28 -8.47 22.70 3.47
CA LEU A 28 -8.03 21.76 4.50
C LEU A 28 -7.29 22.45 5.66
N ALA A 29 -6.42 23.41 5.35
CA ALA A 29 -5.70 24.16 6.37
C ALA A 29 -6.64 25.05 7.20
N ASN A 30 -7.57 25.74 6.54
CA ASN A 30 -8.56 26.60 7.20
C ASN A 30 -9.53 25.81 8.08
N HIS A 31 -9.88 24.57 7.71
CA HIS A 31 -10.78 23.72 8.49
C HIS A 31 -10.28 23.48 9.93
N ILE A 32 -8.96 23.46 10.12
CA ILE A 32 -8.32 23.35 11.44
C ILE A 32 -7.58 24.63 11.87
N SER A 33 -7.91 25.78 11.27
CA SER A 33 -7.33 27.10 11.58
C SER A 33 -5.80 27.21 11.45
N TYR A 34 -5.19 26.45 10.53
CA TYR A 34 -3.75 26.44 10.29
C TYR A 34 -3.37 27.23 9.03
N SER A 35 -2.14 27.75 9.00
CA SER A 35 -1.55 28.19 7.73
C SER A 35 -1.32 26.99 6.80
N ARG A 36 -1.43 27.20 5.48
CA ARG A 36 -1.18 26.16 4.46
C ARG A 36 0.16 25.44 4.65
N TYR A 37 1.21 26.19 4.98
CA TYR A 37 2.55 25.63 5.18
C TYR A 37 2.67 24.80 6.46
N HIS A 38 2.09 25.29 7.57
CA HIS A 38 2.09 24.52 8.81
C HIS A 38 1.29 23.23 8.67
N PHE A 39 0.09 23.32 8.10
CA PHE A 39 -0.76 22.17 7.79
C PHE A 39 -0.05 21.13 6.93
N ALA A 40 0.53 21.53 5.79
CA ALA A 40 1.20 20.59 4.89
C ALA A 40 2.36 19.83 5.56
N ARG A 41 3.15 20.52 6.40
CA ARG A 41 4.25 19.87 7.16
C ARG A 41 3.73 18.92 8.23
N MET A 42 2.71 19.34 8.98
CA MET A 42 2.10 18.54 10.03
C MET A 42 1.45 17.27 9.44
N PHE A 43 0.67 17.42 8.36
CA PHE A 43 0.03 16.32 7.64
C PHE A 43 1.04 15.33 7.05
N LYS A 44 2.09 15.82 6.38
CA LYS A 44 3.15 14.97 5.83
C LYS A 44 3.92 14.23 6.92
N LYS A 45 4.13 14.85 8.08
CA LYS A 45 4.79 14.20 9.22
C LYS A 45 3.96 13.04 9.77
N ALA A 46 2.63 13.18 9.80
CA ALA A 46 1.73 12.13 10.27
C ALA A 46 1.58 11.00 9.23
N THR A 47 1.15 11.35 8.02
CA THR A 47 0.75 10.36 6.99
C THR A 47 1.90 9.90 6.10
N GLY A 48 3.01 10.65 6.04
CA GLY A 48 4.08 10.48 5.06
C GLY A 48 3.81 11.16 3.71
N LEU A 49 2.59 11.63 3.45
CA LEU A 49 2.16 12.17 2.16
C LEU A 49 1.79 13.66 2.23
N SER A 50 1.86 14.36 1.10
CA SER A 50 1.24 15.69 1.05
C SER A 50 -0.29 15.56 1.07
N PRO A 51 -1.03 16.54 1.62
CA PRO A 51 -2.49 16.45 1.74
C PRO A 51 -3.20 16.12 0.43
N LEU A 52 -2.88 16.83 -0.65
CA LEU A 52 -3.53 16.61 -1.95
C LEU A 52 -3.15 15.26 -2.58
N TYR A 53 -1.95 14.75 -2.30
CA TYR A 53 -1.54 13.42 -2.76
C TYR A 53 -2.26 12.30 -2.00
N TYR A 54 -2.51 12.51 -0.70
CA TYR A 54 -3.33 11.60 0.10
C TYR A 54 -4.78 11.56 -0.42
N VAL A 55 -5.40 12.72 -0.64
CA VAL A 55 -6.75 12.83 -1.26
C VAL A 55 -6.79 12.10 -2.61
N ALA A 56 -5.81 12.32 -3.48
CA ALA A 56 -5.74 11.64 -4.78
C ALA A 56 -5.58 10.11 -4.65
N SER A 57 -4.92 9.64 -3.59
CA SER A 57 -4.80 8.20 -3.29
C SER A 57 -6.13 7.60 -2.84
N LEU A 58 -6.86 8.28 -1.95
CA LEU A 58 -8.19 7.85 -1.51
C LEU A 58 -9.19 7.83 -2.67
N ARG A 59 -9.16 8.83 -3.56
CA ARG A 59 -9.95 8.83 -4.79
C ARG A 59 -9.65 7.64 -5.68
N LEU A 60 -8.37 7.28 -5.81
CA LEU A 60 -7.98 6.13 -6.61
C LEU A 60 -8.38 4.80 -5.95
N GLN A 61 -8.33 4.72 -4.63
CA GLN A 61 -8.93 3.60 -3.89
C GLN A 61 -10.42 3.49 -4.19
N LYS A 62 -11.16 4.61 -4.16
CA LYS A 62 -12.59 4.61 -4.51
C LYS A 62 -12.86 4.19 -5.96
N ALA A 63 -11.99 4.55 -6.89
CA ALA A 63 -12.09 4.06 -8.27
C ALA A 63 -12.00 2.53 -8.34
N LYS A 64 -11.16 1.90 -7.52
CA LYS A 64 -11.09 0.43 -7.41
C LYS A 64 -12.43 -0.14 -6.93
N ASP A 65 -13.05 0.49 -5.92
CA ASP A 65 -14.36 0.09 -5.41
C ASP A 65 -15.41 0.15 -6.53
N LEU A 66 -15.50 1.29 -7.22
CA LEU A 66 -16.46 1.51 -8.30
C LEU A 66 -16.25 0.54 -9.46
N LEU A 67 -15.01 0.19 -9.78
CA LEU A 67 -14.69 -0.77 -10.85
C LEU A 67 -15.22 -2.17 -10.55
N LEU A 68 -15.29 -2.58 -9.27
CA LEU A 68 -15.70 -3.92 -8.85
C LEU A 68 -17.16 -3.99 -8.37
N GLN A 69 -17.74 -2.88 -7.92
CA GLN A 69 -19.07 -2.85 -7.30
C GLN A 69 -20.14 -2.25 -8.21
N THR A 70 -19.76 -1.68 -9.36
CA THR A 70 -20.71 -1.01 -10.26
C THR A 70 -20.46 -1.36 -11.73
N ASN A 71 -21.45 -1.08 -12.57
CA ASN A 71 -21.36 -1.20 -14.03
C ASN A 71 -20.97 0.11 -14.72
N LEU A 72 -20.54 1.14 -13.98
CA LEU A 72 -20.12 2.42 -14.55
C LEU A 72 -18.99 2.20 -15.59
N SER A 73 -18.95 3.02 -16.64
CA SER A 73 -17.84 2.92 -17.59
C SER A 73 -16.53 3.40 -16.95
N VAL A 74 -15.38 2.97 -17.47
CA VAL A 74 -14.06 3.44 -17.01
C VAL A 74 -13.96 4.97 -17.13
N ARG A 75 -14.62 5.55 -18.14
CA ARG A 75 -14.71 7.01 -18.32
C ARG A 75 -15.51 7.66 -17.19
N ASP A 76 -16.69 7.13 -16.87
CA ASP A 76 -17.56 7.71 -15.84
C ASP A 76 -16.91 7.62 -14.47
N ILE A 77 -16.25 6.50 -14.15
CA ILE A 77 -15.48 6.35 -12.92
C ILE A 77 -14.36 7.38 -12.84
N GLY A 78 -13.63 7.61 -13.95
CA GLY A 78 -12.61 8.66 -14.00
C GLY A 78 -13.17 10.05 -13.69
N MET A 79 -14.35 10.38 -14.23
CA MET A 79 -15.02 11.65 -13.97
C MET A 79 -15.50 11.75 -12.52
N GLU A 80 -16.08 10.67 -11.96
CA GLU A 80 -16.57 10.58 -10.59
C GLU A 80 -15.45 10.86 -9.56
N ILE A 81 -14.23 10.40 -9.84
CA ILE A 81 -13.07 10.65 -8.97
C ILE A 81 -12.33 11.96 -9.32
N GLY A 82 -12.95 12.84 -10.11
CA GLY A 82 -12.44 14.17 -10.44
C GLY A 82 -11.29 14.21 -11.45
N GLN A 83 -11.09 13.17 -12.26
CA GLN A 83 -10.10 13.19 -13.36
C GLN A 83 -10.68 13.88 -14.59
N GLN A 84 -9.85 14.70 -15.24
CA GLN A 84 -10.26 15.54 -16.37
C GLN A 84 -10.32 14.77 -17.70
N SER A 85 -9.69 13.59 -17.80
CA SER A 85 -9.75 12.78 -19.00
C SER A 85 -9.58 11.29 -18.70
N LEU A 86 -10.18 10.45 -19.55
CA LEU A 86 -10.04 8.99 -19.51
C LEU A 86 -8.58 8.54 -19.68
N GLY A 87 -7.83 9.20 -20.58
CA GLY A 87 -6.43 8.89 -20.81
C GLY A 87 -5.58 9.11 -19.56
N THR A 88 -5.73 10.28 -18.93
CA THR A 88 -5.02 10.60 -17.67
C THR A 88 -5.39 9.63 -16.56
N PHE A 89 -6.69 9.31 -16.42
CA PHE A 89 -7.14 8.33 -15.43
C PHE A 89 -6.51 6.96 -15.67
N THR A 90 -6.60 6.44 -16.90
CA THR A 90 -6.11 5.10 -17.26
C THR A 90 -4.61 4.98 -17.02
N THR A 91 -3.81 5.97 -17.43
CA THR A 91 -2.37 5.98 -17.20
C THR A 91 -2.05 5.98 -15.71
N ARG A 92 -2.61 6.93 -14.93
CA ARG A 92 -2.34 7.04 -13.49
C ARG A 92 -2.81 5.83 -12.71
N PHE A 93 -3.97 5.26 -13.08
CA PHE A 93 -4.49 4.04 -12.47
C PHE A 93 -3.53 2.89 -12.74
N THR A 94 -3.12 2.69 -13.99
CA THR A 94 -2.22 1.59 -14.36
C THR A 94 -0.87 1.69 -13.66
N GLU A 95 -0.28 2.89 -13.62
CA GLU A 95 1.00 3.12 -12.93
C GLU A 95 0.93 2.81 -11.43
N ARG A 96 -0.15 3.22 -10.76
CA ARG A 96 -0.26 3.11 -9.29
C ARG A 96 -0.89 1.80 -8.82
N VAL A 97 -1.77 1.19 -9.61
CA VAL A 97 -2.45 -0.08 -9.29
C VAL A 97 -1.70 -1.28 -9.89
N GLY A 98 -0.87 -1.07 -10.91
CA GLY A 98 -0.07 -2.11 -11.57
C GLY A 98 -0.78 -2.84 -12.72
N VAL A 99 -2.08 -2.59 -12.92
CA VAL A 99 -2.91 -3.14 -14.00
C VAL A 99 -3.88 -2.07 -14.50
N THR A 100 -4.35 -2.22 -15.74
CA THR A 100 -5.35 -1.31 -16.30
C THR A 100 -6.69 -1.39 -15.55
N PRO A 101 -7.54 -0.35 -15.60
CA PRO A 101 -8.88 -0.38 -14.99
C PRO A 101 -9.73 -1.57 -15.45
N VAL A 102 -9.66 -1.90 -16.74
CA VAL A 102 -10.42 -3.02 -17.33
C VAL A 102 -9.90 -4.36 -16.81
N GLN A 103 -8.58 -4.57 -16.78
CA GLN A 103 -8.00 -5.78 -16.18
C GLN A 103 -8.35 -5.90 -14.70
N PHE A 104 -8.32 -4.80 -13.95
CA PHE A 104 -8.69 -4.79 -12.55
C PHE A 104 -10.16 -5.21 -12.35
N ARG A 105 -11.10 -4.72 -13.16
CA ARG A 105 -12.52 -5.12 -13.12
C ARG A 105 -12.73 -6.63 -13.30
N HIS A 106 -11.92 -7.28 -14.13
CA HIS A 106 -12.06 -8.71 -14.46
C HIS A 106 -11.16 -9.64 -13.64
N SER A 107 -10.52 -9.13 -12.59
CA SER A 107 -9.47 -9.86 -11.87
C SER A 107 -9.98 -10.89 -10.85
N MET A 108 -11.26 -10.87 -10.44
CA MET A 108 -11.80 -11.73 -9.38
C MET A 108 -11.44 -13.22 -9.55
N LYS A 109 -11.70 -13.78 -10.74
CA LYS A 109 -11.43 -15.20 -11.03
C LYS A 109 -9.94 -15.56 -10.87
N GLN A 110 -9.05 -14.65 -11.29
CA GLN A 110 -7.60 -14.87 -11.21
C GLN A 110 -7.11 -14.89 -9.76
N VAL A 111 -7.78 -14.17 -8.85
CA VAL A 111 -7.40 -14.14 -7.44
C VAL A 111 -7.60 -15.50 -6.78
N ASP A 112 -8.74 -16.15 -7.03
CA ASP A 112 -9.05 -17.46 -6.46
C ASP A 112 -8.02 -18.51 -6.91
N GLU A 113 -7.70 -18.54 -8.21
CA GLU A 113 -6.69 -19.44 -8.77
C GLU A 113 -5.29 -19.21 -8.16
N GLN A 114 -4.89 -17.96 -7.97
CA GLN A 114 -3.61 -17.62 -7.34
C GLN A 114 -3.57 -17.97 -5.86
N LEU A 115 -4.68 -17.80 -5.13
CA LEU A 115 -4.77 -18.11 -3.71
C LEU A 115 -4.61 -19.62 -3.48
N GLU A 116 -5.27 -20.45 -4.28
CA GLU A 116 -5.10 -21.90 -4.22
C GLU A 116 -3.66 -22.33 -4.55
N SER A 117 -3.04 -21.70 -5.55
CA SER A 117 -1.64 -21.95 -5.89
C SER A 117 -0.68 -21.59 -4.74
N LEU A 118 -0.94 -20.49 -4.01
CA LEU A 118 -0.14 -20.08 -2.87
C LEU A 118 -0.34 -20.97 -1.64
N LYS A 119 -1.55 -21.50 -1.41
CA LYS A 119 -1.80 -22.48 -0.32
C LYS A 119 -0.96 -23.73 -0.50
N GLN A 120 -0.81 -24.22 -1.73
CA GLN A 120 0.05 -25.38 -2.04
C GLN A 120 1.53 -25.12 -1.70
N LEU A 121 1.92 -23.86 -1.54
CA LEU A 121 3.27 -23.43 -1.19
C LEU A 121 3.45 -23.11 0.30
N GLU A 122 2.45 -23.33 1.15
CA GLU A 122 2.50 -23.02 2.59
C GLU A 122 3.65 -23.76 3.31
N ASN A 123 3.98 -24.97 2.84
CA ASN A 123 5.09 -25.78 3.35
C ASN A 123 6.45 -25.48 2.68
N TRP A 124 6.52 -24.50 1.79
CA TRP A 124 7.77 -24.14 1.15
C TRP A 124 8.66 -23.36 2.12
N GLU A 125 9.74 -24.01 2.56
CA GLU A 125 10.81 -23.35 3.29
C GLU A 125 11.75 -22.67 2.31
N ASP A 126 11.87 -21.34 2.44
CA ASP A 126 12.87 -20.56 1.73
C ASP A 126 14.25 -20.93 2.31
N THR A 127 14.84 -21.99 1.75
CA THR A 127 16.14 -22.56 2.15
C THR A 127 17.32 -21.79 1.55
N SER A 128 17.11 -20.54 1.17
CA SER A 128 18.13 -19.68 0.59
C SER A 128 19.12 -19.16 1.64
N GLN A 129 20.01 -20.05 2.10
CA GLN A 129 21.28 -19.67 2.71
C GLN A 129 22.19 -19.10 1.63
N TRP A 130 22.34 -17.78 1.56
CA TRP A 130 23.33 -17.16 0.67
C TRP A 130 24.27 -16.17 1.37
N SER A 131 25.52 -16.60 1.36
CA SER A 131 26.75 -15.93 1.73
C SER A 131 27.18 -14.99 0.60
N ASN A 132 26.82 -13.71 0.68
CA ASN A 132 27.44 -12.66 -0.14
C ASN A 132 27.36 -11.30 0.58
N PRO A 133 28.37 -10.42 0.46
CA PRO A 133 28.42 -9.12 1.13
C PRO A 133 27.60 -8.05 0.38
N SER A 134 26.39 -8.39 -0.07
CA SER A 134 25.51 -7.42 -0.73
C SER A 134 24.82 -6.50 0.27
N LEU A 135 24.47 -5.28 -0.15
CA LEU A 135 23.62 -4.38 0.63
C LEU A 135 22.26 -5.06 0.85
N LYS A 136 21.95 -5.31 2.13
CA LYS A 136 20.77 -6.04 2.58
C LYS A 136 19.80 -5.13 3.32
N VAL A 137 18.52 -5.42 3.16
CA VAL A 137 17.48 -4.93 4.07
C VAL A 137 16.77 -6.16 4.62
N GLU A 138 16.90 -6.35 5.93
CA GLU A 138 16.34 -7.51 6.62
C GLU A 138 15.50 -7.07 7.81
N GLY A 139 14.69 -8.00 8.31
CA GLY A 139 13.86 -7.73 9.44
C GLY A 139 12.96 -8.88 9.82
N MET A 140 12.10 -8.62 10.80
CA MET A 140 11.11 -9.56 11.33
C MET A 140 9.72 -8.97 11.19
N ILE A 141 8.78 -9.79 10.77
CA ILE A 141 7.35 -9.48 10.78
C ILE A 141 6.68 -10.32 11.85
N ASP A 142 6.05 -9.63 12.80
CA ASP A 142 5.20 -10.20 13.83
C ASP A 142 3.75 -9.73 13.64
N SER A 143 2.81 -10.29 14.42
CA SER A 143 1.41 -9.86 14.43
C SER A 143 0.91 -9.76 15.87
N THR A 144 0.02 -8.81 16.12
CA THR A 144 -0.74 -8.72 17.38
C THR A 144 -2.01 -9.57 17.37
N HIS A 145 -2.36 -10.13 16.21
CA HIS A 145 -3.58 -10.91 15.96
C HIS A 145 -3.22 -12.31 15.46
N GLU A 146 -4.07 -13.30 15.74
CA GLU A 146 -3.92 -14.63 15.14
C GLU A 146 -3.96 -14.49 13.60
N PHE A 147 -2.98 -15.11 12.94
CA PHE A 147 -2.78 -14.96 11.52
C PHE A 147 -2.41 -16.30 10.88
N LYS A 148 -3.21 -16.72 9.91
CA LYS A 148 -2.94 -17.86 9.02
C LYS A 148 -3.13 -17.40 7.58
N GLY A 149 -2.05 -17.39 6.82
CA GLY A 149 -2.01 -16.75 5.50
C GLY A 149 -0.58 -16.41 5.10
N PHE A 150 -0.44 -15.54 4.12
CA PHE A 150 0.86 -15.04 3.69
C PHE A 150 0.98 -13.53 3.84
N VAL A 151 2.22 -13.05 3.93
CA VAL A 151 2.54 -11.62 4.05
C VAL A 151 3.29 -11.18 2.81
N LEU A 152 2.77 -10.17 2.12
CA LEU A 152 3.47 -9.47 1.05
C LEU A 152 4.30 -8.34 1.68
N VAL A 153 5.60 -8.32 1.40
CA VAL A 153 6.55 -7.34 1.93
C VAL A 153 7.25 -6.65 0.77
N GLY A 154 7.39 -5.33 0.82
CA GLY A 154 8.04 -4.58 -0.26
C GLY A 154 8.75 -3.30 0.17
N LEU A 155 9.81 -2.99 -0.56
CA LEU A 155 10.50 -1.70 -0.57
C LEU A 155 9.93 -0.83 -1.71
N PHE A 156 9.27 0.25 -1.35
CA PHE A 156 8.63 1.19 -2.28
C PHE A 156 9.41 2.50 -2.38
N ALA A 157 9.26 3.19 -3.51
CA ALA A 157 9.87 4.50 -3.73
C ALA A 157 9.17 5.65 -2.97
N LYS A 158 7.96 5.40 -2.46
CA LYS A 158 7.11 6.37 -1.76
C LYS A 158 6.54 5.75 -0.48
N PRO A 159 6.12 6.55 0.52
CA PRO A 159 5.56 6.06 1.78
C PRO A 159 4.12 5.54 1.63
N ILE A 160 3.77 4.94 0.50
CA ILE A 160 2.47 4.38 0.16
C ILE A 160 2.69 3.17 -0.75
N PRO A 161 1.97 2.05 -0.55
CA PRO A 161 2.08 0.89 -1.42
C PRO A 161 1.29 1.13 -2.71
N GLU A 162 1.95 1.80 -3.64
CA GLU A 162 1.51 2.04 -5.01
C GLU A 162 2.57 1.59 -6.00
N GLY A 163 2.12 1.14 -7.17
CA GLY A 163 2.99 0.55 -8.18
C GLY A 163 3.66 -0.72 -7.65
N LEU A 164 4.49 -1.31 -8.50
CA LEU A 164 5.29 -2.46 -8.09
C LEU A 164 6.37 -1.99 -7.10
N PRO A 165 6.60 -2.74 -6.00
CA PRO A 165 7.73 -2.47 -5.14
C PRO A 165 9.03 -2.68 -5.93
N LEU A 166 10.05 -1.88 -5.62
CA LEU A 166 11.38 -2.00 -6.22
C LEU A 166 12.03 -3.34 -5.81
N TYR A 167 11.76 -3.77 -4.58
CA TYR A 167 12.11 -5.08 -4.05
C TYR A 167 10.90 -5.63 -3.33
N GLY A 168 10.50 -6.87 -3.62
CA GLY A 168 9.29 -7.46 -3.05
C GLY A 168 9.48 -8.96 -2.84
N THR A 169 8.94 -9.45 -1.74
CA THR A 169 8.93 -10.86 -1.34
C THR A 169 7.58 -11.23 -0.72
N LEU A 170 7.33 -12.54 -0.60
CA LEU A 170 6.16 -13.12 0.03
C LEU A 170 6.63 -14.09 1.10
N LEU A 171 6.09 -13.95 2.31
CA LEU A 171 6.34 -14.85 3.43
C LEU A 171 5.13 -15.77 3.62
N SER A 172 5.33 -17.08 3.66
CA SER A 172 4.27 -18.07 3.95
C SER A 172 3.86 -18.10 5.43
N ARG A 173 4.62 -17.45 6.30
CA ARG A 173 4.36 -17.32 7.74
C ARG A 173 4.98 -16.03 8.28
N LEU A 174 4.61 -15.63 9.50
CA LEU A 174 5.30 -14.59 10.25
C LEU A 174 6.75 -15.00 10.51
N GLY A 175 7.66 -14.03 10.60
CA GLY A 175 9.08 -14.28 10.83
C GLY A 175 10.00 -13.41 9.96
N PRO A 176 11.21 -13.91 9.65
CA PRO A 176 12.24 -13.12 9.00
C PRO A 176 11.94 -12.88 7.52
N PHE A 177 12.38 -11.73 7.02
CA PHE A 177 12.49 -11.43 5.59
C PHE A 177 13.86 -10.82 5.29
N SER A 178 14.31 -10.95 4.04
CA SER A 178 15.53 -10.32 3.56
C SER A 178 15.40 -9.91 2.10
N PHE A 179 15.85 -8.70 1.79
CA PHE A 179 16.11 -8.23 0.44
C PHE A 179 17.63 -8.14 0.25
N THR A 180 18.14 -8.76 -0.80
CA THR A 180 19.56 -8.72 -1.15
C THR A 180 19.79 -7.87 -2.40
N ASN A 181 21.03 -7.43 -2.61
CA ASN A 181 21.40 -6.59 -3.76
C ASN A 181 20.55 -5.32 -3.88
N VAL A 182 20.22 -4.70 -2.73
CA VAL A 182 19.46 -3.47 -2.67
C VAL A 182 20.37 -2.31 -3.11
N LYS A 183 19.98 -1.59 -4.15
CA LYS A 183 20.77 -0.47 -4.67
C LYS A 183 20.72 0.72 -3.69
N PRO A 184 21.78 1.53 -3.59
CA PRO A 184 21.74 2.78 -2.84
C PRO A 184 20.54 3.65 -3.21
N GLY A 185 19.89 4.23 -2.20
CA GLY A 185 18.65 4.97 -2.39
C GLY A 185 17.83 5.10 -1.11
N ILE A 186 16.65 5.71 -1.24
CA ILE A 186 15.71 5.92 -0.15
C ILE A 186 14.47 5.06 -0.42
N TYR A 187 14.12 4.21 0.54
CA TYR A 187 13.04 3.24 0.40
C TYR A 187 12.06 3.32 1.57
N TYR A 188 10.83 2.91 1.31
CA TYR A 188 9.78 2.79 2.32
C TYR A 188 9.38 1.33 2.42
N LEU A 189 9.59 0.75 3.60
CA LEU A 189 9.29 -0.65 3.88
C LEU A 189 7.83 -0.78 4.36
N LEU A 190 7.05 -1.54 3.60
CA LEU A 190 5.61 -1.71 3.76
C LEU A 190 5.26 -3.20 3.66
N ALA A 191 4.27 -3.64 4.42
CA ALA A 191 3.76 -5.00 4.38
C ALA A 191 2.24 -5.03 4.49
N THR A 192 1.62 -6.01 3.85
CA THR A 192 0.21 -6.36 4.05
C THR A 192 0.05 -7.87 4.06
N SER A 193 -0.94 -8.33 4.80
CA SER A 193 -1.28 -9.74 4.91
C SER A 193 -2.49 -10.09 4.05
N ILE A 194 -2.56 -11.35 3.64
CA ILE A 194 -3.75 -11.99 3.08
C ILE A 194 -3.98 -13.27 3.88
N GLN A 195 -5.14 -13.37 4.51
CA GLN A 195 -5.53 -14.54 5.29
C GLN A 195 -6.15 -15.61 4.40
N TRP A 196 -5.97 -16.87 4.77
CA TRP A 196 -6.66 -17.97 4.10
C TRP A 196 -8.18 -17.83 4.27
N GLY A 197 -8.92 -18.06 3.17
CA GLY A 197 -10.38 -17.93 3.16
C GLY A 197 -10.91 -16.52 2.95
N MET A 198 -10.03 -15.51 2.81
CA MET A 198 -10.43 -14.17 2.40
C MET A 198 -11.06 -14.19 1.00
N ALA A 199 -12.17 -13.48 0.81
CA ALA A 199 -12.83 -13.41 -0.49
C ALA A 199 -11.96 -12.64 -1.51
N ALA A 200 -12.04 -13.01 -2.79
CA ALA A 200 -11.31 -12.32 -3.86
C ALA A 200 -11.53 -10.81 -3.87
N GLN A 201 -12.76 -10.37 -3.56
CA GLN A 201 -13.09 -8.96 -3.46
C GLN A 201 -12.30 -8.24 -2.36
N ASP A 202 -12.15 -8.84 -1.18
CA ASP A 202 -11.40 -8.25 -0.05
C ASP A 202 -9.89 -8.22 -0.32
N ILE A 203 -9.38 -9.13 -1.15
CA ILE A 203 -7.99 -9.12 -1.61
C ILE A 203 -7.76 -7.98 -2.63
N LEU A 204 -8.72 -7.75 -3.53
CA LEU A 204 -8.66 -6.66 -4.51
C LEU A 204 -8.88 -5.28 -3.89
N LEU A 205 -9.73 -5.25 -2.86
CA LEU A 205 -10.10 -4.08 -2.06
C LEU A 205 -9.61 -4.26 -0.61
N PRO A 206 -8.29 -4.17 -0.36
CA PRO A 206 -7.68 -4.47 0.93
C PRO A 206 -7.91 -3.35 1.97
N HIS A 207 -9.18 -3.03 2.24
CA HIS A 207 -9.56 -2.02 3.21
C HIS A 207 -9.31 -2.49 4.64
N SER A 208 -9.45 -3.79 4.90
CA SER A 208 -9.39 -4.41 6.23
C SER A 208 -8.15 -5.28 6.47
N THR A 209 -7.29 -5.47 5.47
CA THR A 209 -6.10 -6.32 5.62
C THR A 209 -5.18 -5.79 6.71
N LEU A 210 -4.64 -6.70 7.53
CA LEU A 210 -3.58 -6.32 8.47
C LEU A 210 -2.38 -5.85 7.67
N ARG A 211 -1.78 -4.76 8.11
CA ARG A 211 -0.68 -4.08 7.44
C ARG A 211 0.34 -3.59 8.45
N ALA A 212 1.52 -3.25 7.96
CA ALA A 212 2.56 -2.63 8.76
C ALA A 212 3.43 -1.74 7.87
N ARG A 213 4.04 -0.72 8.48
CA ARG A 213 4.99 0.16 7.80
C ARG A 213 6.09 0.62 8.75
N VAL A 214 7.29 0.82 8.22
CA VAL A 214 8.33 1.58 8.92
C VAL A 214 8.07 3.07 8.67
N LYS A 215 7.94 3.86 9.75
CA LYS A 215 7.58 5.29 9.66
C LYS A 215 8.66 6.13 8.98
N GLN A 216 9.92 5.82 9.24
CA GLN A 216 11.06 6.50 8.62
C GLN A 216 11.52 5.74 7.37
N PRO A 217 11.96 6.44 6.33
CA PRO A 217 12.52 5.77 5.18
C PRO A 217 13.82 5.06 5.54
N ILE A 218 14.05 3.92 4.91
CA ILE A 218 15.32 3.21 4.95
C ILE A 218 16.25 3.85 3.94
N VAL A 219 17.39 4.35 4.40
CA VAL A 219 18.43 4.91 3.55
C VAL A 219 19.50 3.85 3.34
N ILE A 220 19.72 3.49 2.08
CA ILE A 220 20.73 2.53 1.66
C ILE A 220 21.91 3.31 1.08
N SER A 221 23.09 3.09 1.64
CA SER A 221 24.36 3.65 1.19
C SER A 221 25.46 2.61 1.30
N ASN A 222 26.55 2.77 0.55
CA ASN A 222 27.68 1.84 0.59
C ASN A 222 28.43 1.86 1.94
N ASP A 223 28.31 2.95 2.69
CA ASP A 223 29.13 3.21 3.89
C ASP A 223 28.46 2.81 5.20
N HIS A 224 27.18 2.40 5.16
CA HIS A 224 26.39 2.13 6.36
C HIS A 224 25.57 0.86 6.22
N MET A 225 25.67 0.00 7.24
CA MET A 225 24.78 -1.14 7.38
C MET A 225 23.41 -0.68 7.88
N VAL A 226 22.36 -1.16 7.22
CA VAL A 226 20.98 -0.96 7.67
C VAL A 226 20.69 -1.91 8.83
N GLN A 227 20.22 -1.36 9.94
CA GLN A 227 19.78 -2.17 11.08
C GLN A 227 18.57 -3.03 10.70
N PRO A 228 18.47 -4.26 11.22
CA PRO A 228 17.29 -5.09 11.02
C PRO A 228 16.01 -4.37 11.46
N GLN A 229 14.99 -4.40 10.61
CA GLN A 229 13.71 -3.74 10.87
C GLN A 229 12.76 -4.68 11.61
N ARG A 230 11.91 -4.14 12.46
CA ARG A 230 10.81 -4.91 13.08
C ARG A 230 9.49 -4.28 12.71
N MET A 231 8.60 -5.10 12.18
CA MET A 231 7.27 -4.68 11.74
C MET A 231 6.24 -5.55 12.45
N THR A 232 5.19 -4.92 12.97
CA THR A 232 4.09 -5.63 13.61
C THR A 232 2.83 -5.35 12.83
N LEU A 233 2.21 -6.39 12.29
CA LEU A 233 0.94 -6.29 11.58
C LEU A 233 -0.16 -5.83 12.55
N HIS A 234 -0.94 -4.87 12.09
CA HIS A 234 -2.08 -4.31 12.80
C HIS A 234 -3.21 -3.97 11.82
N PRO A 235 -4.45 -3.80 12.31
CA PRO A 235 -5.54 -3.28 11.51
C PRO A 235 -5.21 -1.90 10.91
N PRO A 236 -5.86 -1.52 9.81
CA PRO A 236 -5.72 -0.22 9.17
C PRO A 236 -5.90 0.94 10.16
N LEU A 237 -4.96 1.89 10.18
CA LEU A 237 -5.13 3.14 10.92
C LEU A 237 -5.60 4.27 9.99
N ILE A 238 -6.33 5.23 10.54
CA ILE A 238 -6.91 6.33 9.75
C ILE A 238 -5.84 7.23 9.11
N ASP A 239 -4.69 7.41 9.77
CA ASP A 239 -3.57 8.24 9.31
C ASP A 239 -2.62 7.50 8.35
N GLU A 240 -2.91 6.23 8.07
CA GLU A 240 -2.16 5.45 7.11
C GLU A 240 -2.68 5.63 5.69
N PRO A 241 -1.77 5.67 4.71
CA PRO A 241 -2.18 5.70 3.32
C PRO A 241 -2.81 4.37 2.90
N PRO A 242 -3.75 4.40 1.94
CA PRO A 242 -4.39 3.19 1.43
C PRO A 242 -3.42 2.32 0.63
N ILE A 243 -3.76 1.04 0.49
CA ILE A 243 -3.07 0.12 -0.40
C ILE A 243 -3.63 0.26 -1.81
N ILE A 244 -2.82 0.84 -2.70
CA ILE A 244 -3.24 1.15 -4.07
C ILE A 244 -2.88 0.02 -5.02
N ILE A 245 -1.65 -0.52 -4.93
CA ILE A 245 -1.19 -1.66 -5.72
C ILE A 245 -2.19 -2.83 -5.62
N SER A 246 -2.47 -3.47 -6.74
CA SER A 246 -3.27 -4.68 -6.79
C SER A 246 -2.49 -5.85 -6.19
N LEU A 247 -2.96 -6.42 -5.08
CA LEU A 247 -2.28 -7.53 -4.41
C LEU A 247 -2.15 -8.78 -5.29
N PRO A 248 -3.15 -9.15 -6.12
CA PRO A 248 -3.00 -10.23 -7.10
C PRO A 248 -1.83 -10.06 -8.08
N VAL A 249 -1.47 -8.82 -8.43
CA VAL A 249 -0.29 -8.55 -9.27
C VAL A 249 0.99 -8.94 -8.55
N LEU A 250 1.08 -8.67 -7.25
CA LEU A 250 2.23 -9.04 -6.41
C LEU A 250 2.29 -10.56 -6.19
N MET A 251 1.14 -11.19 -5.93
CA MET A 251 1.01 -12.64 -5.81
C MET A 251 1.49 -13.34 -7.09
N ASN A 252 0.99 -12.93 -8.25
CA ASN A 252 1.38 -13.51 -9.53
C ASN A 252 2.87 -13.34 -9.82
N ARG A 253 3.43 -12.14 -9.56
CA ARG A 253 4.86 -11.89 -9.75
C ARG A 253 5.74 -12.78 -8.87
N PHE A 254 5.27 -13.12 -7.68
CA PHE A 254 5.97 -14.08 -6.81
C PHE A 254 5.85 -15.51 -7.36
N LEU A 255 4.65 -15.93 -7.75
CA LEU A 255 4.43 -17.26 -8.34
C LEU A 255 5.27 -17.50 -9.61
N GLN A 256 5.48 -16.47 -10.43
CA GLN A 256 6.32 -16.55 -11.64
C GLN A 256 7.83 -16.54 -11.38
N ARG A 257 8.28 -16.25 -10.16
CA ARG A 257 9.70 -16.24 -9.77
C ARG A 257 10.16 -17.58 -9.18
N LYS A 258 9.22 -18.47 -8.84
CA LYS A 258 9.49 -19.81 -8.32
C LYS A 258 9.85 -20.79 -9.43
#